data_AF-A0A0K0D322-F1
#
_entry.id   AF-A0A0K0D322-F1
#
_cell.length_a   1.000
_cell.length_b   1.000
_cell.length_c   1.000
_cell.angle_alpha   90.00
_cell.angle_beta   90.00
_cell.angle_gamma   90.00
#
_symmetry.space_group_name_H-M   'P 1'
#
loop_
_entity.id
_entity.type
_entity.pdbx_description
1 polymer ?
#
loop_
_entity_poly.entity_id
_entity_poly.type
_entity_poly.pdbx_seq_one_letter_code
_entity_poly.pdbx_strand_id
1 'polypeptide(L)'
;MALVAASKELQSEIVAAGKGGASPQDFYKRNHQWTEGLLSAAKTVGLAARVLVESADGVVTRQGKFEHLIVAAQEIAASTAQLFVSSRVKADPDSQKLAALTTSSKNVNQCTAQVVAAVKNGQTTLNEEENLDFLNLTLHEAKKEEMESQVHILELEQKLVMERKRLAELRKRHYHMAQLAVAEQNGGNDGRDSSFEFIG
;
A
#
# COMPACT_ATOMS: atom_id res chain seq x y z
N MET A 1 -0.69 -0.80 -15.81
CA MET A 1 -0.89 -2.21 -15.36
C MET A 1 0.21 -3.17 -15.86
N ALA A 2 1.44 -2.70 -16.14
CA ALA A 2 2.52 -3.57 -16.63
C ALA A 2 3.03 -4.56 -15.55
N LEU A 3 3.09 -4.14 -14.29
CA LEU A 3 3.54 -4.98 -13.17
C LEU A 3 2.64 -6.20 -12.92
N VAL A 4 1.32 -6.00 -12.93
CA VAL A 4 0.35 -7.09 -12.72
C VAL A 4 0.41 -8.08 -13.89
N ALA A 5 0.59 -7.59 -15.12
CA ALA A 5 0.79 -8.44 -16.29
C ALA A 5 2.09 -9.26 -16.18
N ALA A 6 3.22 -8.61 -15.85
CA ALA A 6 4.50 -9.29 -15.64
C ALA A 6 4.43 -10.33 -14.50
N SER A 7 3.70 -10.04 -13.42
CA SER A 7 3.45 -11.00 -12.33
C SER A 7 2.67 -12.21 -12.84
N LYS A 8 1.62 -12.01 -13.63
CA LYS A 8 0.84 -13.10 -14.23
C LYS A 8 1.66 -13.95 -15.20
N GLU A 9 2.52 -13.32 -15.99
CA GLU A 9 3.42 -14.02 -16.92
C GLU A 9 4.43 -14.89 -16.17
N LEU A 10 5.01 -14.37 -15.09
CA LEU A 10 5.90 -15.12 -14.19
C LEU A 10 5.17 -16.29 -13.53
N GLN A 11 3.96 -16.08 -13.02
CA GLN A 11 3.14 -17.16 -12.47
C GLN A 11 2.89 -18.27 -13.49
N SER A 12 2.62 -17.90 -14.74
CA SER A 12 2.38 -18.87 -15.82
C SER A 12 3.63 -19.71 -16.13
N GLU A 13 4.82 -19.12 -16.07
CA GLU A 13 6.09 -19.85 -16.21
C GLU A 13 6.34 -20.81 -15.05
N ILE A 14 6.14 -20.36 -13.82
CA ILE A 14 6.29 -21.18 -12.61
C ILE A 14 5.37 -22.41 -12.68
N VAL A 15 4.12 -22.21 -13.09
CA VAL A 15 3.15 -23.32 -13.24
C VAL A 15 3.55 -24.25 -14.38
N ALA A 16 4.00 -23.70 -15.52
CA ALA A 16 4.43 -24.51 -16.67
C ALA A 16 5.63 -25.41 -16.32
N ALA A 17 6.62 -24.87 -15.60
CA ALA A 17 7.80 -25.61 -15.16
C ALA A 17 7.47 -26.61 -14.03
N GLY A 18 6.61 -26.25 -13.09
CA GLY A 18 6.39 -27.00 -11.85
C GLY A 18 5.22 -28.00 -11.86
N LYS A 19 4.36 -28.01 -12.89
CA LYS A 19 3.17 -28.89 -12.92
C LYS A 19 3.49 -30.35 -13.24
N GLY A 20 4.62 -30.66 -13.88
CA GLY A 20 5.08 -32.04 -14.10
C GLY A 20 4.06 -32.98 -14.73
N GLY A 21 3.19 -32.47 -15.62
CA GLY A 21 2.09 -33.22 -16.26
C GLY A 21 0.71 -33.04 -15.64
N ALA A 22 0.60 -32.49 -14.42
CA ALA A 22 -0.68 -32.17 -13.78
C ALA A 22 -1.35 -30.93 -14.39
N SER A 23 -2.64 -30.72 -14.06
CA SER A 23 -3.35 -29.52 -14.49
C SER A 23 -2.84 -28.27 -13.73
N PRO A 24 -2.98 -27.06 -14.30
CA PRO A 24 -2.69 -25.82 -13.58
C PRO A 24 -3.47 -25.69 -12.26
N GLN A 25 -4.72 -26.17 -12.21
CA GLN A 25 -5.52 -26.14 -10.99
C GLN A 25 -4.90 -26.99 -9.88
N ASP A 26 -4.41 -28.18 -10.21
CA ASP A 26 -3.78 -29.07 -9.23
C ASP A 26 -2.49 -28.47 -8.69
N PHE A 27 -1.73 -27.77 -9.55
CA PHE A 27 -0.55 -27.03 -9.10
C PHE A 27 -0.92 -25.93 -8.09
N TYR A 28 -1.93 -25.10 -8.36
CA TYR A 28 -2.34 -24.06 -7.41
C TYR A 28 -2.90 -24.64 -6.11
N LYS A 29 -3.68 -25.74 -6.17
CA LYS A 29 -4.18 -26.45 -4.99
C LYS A 29 -3.04 -26.99 -4.12
N ARG A 30 -2.04 -27.65 -4.72
CA ARG A 30 -0.86 -28.16 -3.99
C ARG A 30 -0.02 -27.03 -3.40
N ASN A 31 -0.01 -25.87 -4.04
CA ASN A 31 0.69 -24.67 -3.60
C ASN A 31 -0.27 -23.60 -3.03
N HIS A 32 -1.27 -24.02 -2.25
CA HIS A 32 -2.32 -23.15 -1.70
C HIS A 32 -1.81 -21.87 -1.02
N GLN A 33 -0.83 -21.94 -0.11
CA GLN A 33 -0.28 -20.76 0.59
C GLN A 33 0.33 -19.73 -0.38
N TRP A 34 1.03 -20.19 -1.41
CA TRP A 34 1.60 -19.31 -2.43
C TRP A 34 0.50 -18.66 -3.28
N THR A 35 -0.54 -19.43 -3.62
CA THR A 35 -1.71 -18.96 -4.37
C THR A 35 -2.49 -17.89 -3.59
N GLU A 36 -2.75 -18.13 -2.31
CA GLU A 36 -3.43 -17.17 -1.42
C GLU A 36 -2.61 -15.89 -1.25
N GLY A 37 -1.29 -16.01 -1.07
CA GLY A 37 -0.39 -14.85 -0.98
C GLY A 37 -0.39 -13.98 -2.24
N LEU A 38 -0.46 -14.60 -3.42
CA LEU A 38 -0.60 -13.90 -4.70
C LEU A 38 -1.96 -13.21 -4.84
N LEU A 39 -3.04 -13.94 -4.54
CA LEU A 39 -4.40 -13.42 -4.68
C LEU A 39 -4.65 -12.24 -3.72
N SER A 40 -4.19 -12.37 -2.48
CA SER A 40 -4.27 -11.32 -1.46
C SER A 40 -3.51 -10.07 -1.89
N ALA A 41 -2.24 -10.22 -2.31
CA ALA A 41 -1.44 -9.10 -2.77
C ALA A 41 -2.05 -8.40 -4.00
N ALA A 42 -2.57 -9.16 -4.96
CA ALA A 42 -3.22 -8.61 -6.15
C ALA A 42 -4.51 -7.83 -5.80
N LYS A 43 -5.31 -8.31 -4.85
CA LYS A 43 -6.49 -7.59 -4.33
C LYS A 43 -6.09 -6.25 -3.70
N THR A 44 -5.05 -6.24 -2.87
CA THR A 44 -4.53 -5.01 -2.24
C THR A 44 -4.07 -4.00 -3.29
N VAL A 45 -3.36 -4.43 -4.34
CA VAL A 45 -2.97 -3.55 -5.46
C VAL A 45 -4.19 -2.94 -6.15
N GLY A 46 -5.25 -3.73 -6.37
CA GLY A 46 -6.49 -3.24 -6.97
C GLY A 46 -7.20 -2.18 -6.10
N LEU A 47 -7.27 -2.42 -4.79
CA LEU A 47 -7.82 -1.46 -3.83
C LEU A 47 -7.00 -0.16 -3.78
N ALA A 48 -5.68 -0.28 -3.68
CA ALA A 48 -4.78 0.87 -3.67
C ALA A 48 -4.90 1.70 -4.96
N ALA A 49 -5.10 1.05 -6.11
CA ALA A 49 -5.27 1.74 -7.39
C ALA A 49 -6.56 2.54 -7.44
N ARG A 50 -7.65 1.97 -6.92
CA ARG A 50 -8.92 2.69 -6.79
C ARG A 50 -8.78 3.91 -5.88
N VAL A 51 -8.19 3.75 -4.70
CA VAL A 51 -7.99 4.84 -3.73
C VAL A 51 -7.09 5.93 -4.30
N LEU A 52 -6.06 5.57 -5.09
CA LEU A 52 -5.20 6.54 -5.76
C LEU A 52 -5.97 7.40 -6.76
N VAL A 53 -6.82 6.79 -7.58
CA VAL A 53 -7.65 7.51 -8.56
C VAL A 53 -8.65 8.42 -7.86
N GLU A 54 -9.37 7.91 -6.85
CA GLU A 54 -10.31 8.71 -6.05
C GLU A 54 -9.62 9.90 -5.37
N SER A 55 -8.40 9.70 -4.84
CA SER A 55 -7.62 10.79 -4.23
C SER A 55 -7.12 11.81 -5.25
N ALA A 56 -6.69 11.35 -6.44
CA ALA A 56 -6.24 12.23 -7.51
C ALA A 56 -7.38 13.09 -8.05
N ASP A 57 -8.56 12.50 -8.25
CA ASP A 57 -9.77 13.21 -8.66
C ASP A 57 -10.16 14.29 -7.63
N GLY A 58 -10.15 13.95 -6.34
CA GLY A 58 -10.40 14.93 -5.28
C GLY A 58 -9.43 16.11 -5.31
N VAL A 59 -8.13 15.86 -5.50
CA VAL A 59 -7.13 16.94 -5.58
C VAL A 59 -7.36 17.82 -6.81
N VAL A 60 -7.60 17.23 -7.98
CA VAL A 60 -7.81 17.99 -9.24
C VAL A 60 -9.10 18.83 -9.19
N THR A 61 -10.16 18.29 -8.59
CA THR A 61 -11.46 18.99 -8.42
C THR A 61 -11.45 19.99 -7.26
N ARG A 62 -10.33 20.13 -6.53
CA ARG A 62 -10.16 20.97 -5.33
C ARG A 62 -11.09 20.60 -4.16
N GLN A 63 -11.60 19.38 -4.13
CA GLN A 63 -12.46 18.86 -3.05
C GLN A 63 -11.72 17.88 -2.13
N GLY A 64 -10.53 17.44 -2.53
CA GLY A 64 -9.70 16.46 -1.82
C GLY A 64 -8.43 17.07 -1.23
N LYS A 65 -7.78 16.29 -0.36
CA LYS A 65 -6.55 16.66 0.33
C LYS A 65 -5.33 16.12 -0.41
N PHE A 66 -4.31 16.96 -0.60
CA PHE A 66 -3.03 16.53 -1.17
C PHE A 66 -2.37 15.41 -0.35
N GLU A 67 -2.54 15.41 0.97
CA GLU A 67 -2.02 14.37 1.87
C GLU A 67 -2.63 13.00 1.58
N HIS A 68 -3.93 12.93 1.21
CA HIS A 68 -4.56 11.68 0.81
C HIS A 68 -3.92 11.11 -0.45
N LEU A 69 -3.62 11.97 -1.43
CA LEU A 69 -2.94 11.56 -2.67
C LEU A 69 -1.52 11.05 -2.40
N ILE A 70 -0.79 11.69 -1.47
CA ILE A 70 0.54 11.21 -1.04
C ILE A 70 0.44 9.82 -0.42
N VAL A 71 -0.48 9.60 0.52
CA VAL A 71 -0.65 8.30 1.20
C VAL A 71 -1.10 7.23 0.21
N ALA A 72 -2.02 7.55 -0.70
CA ALA A 72 -2.48 6.60 -1.72
C ALA A 72 -1.36 6.17 -2.67
N ALA A 73 -0.47 7.09 -3.07
CA ALA A 73 0.69 6.77 -3.89
C ALA A 73 1.69 5.86 -3.15
N GLN A 74 1.89 6.07 -1.85
CA GLN A 74 2.72 5.20 -1.01
C GLN A 74 2.12 3.79 -0.87
N GLU A 75 0.79 3.69 -0.73
CA GLU A 75 0.09 2.41 -0.64
C GLU A 75 0.21 1.59 -1.94
N ILE A 76 0.22 2.26 -3.11
CA ILE A 76 0.54 1.60 -4.39
C ILE A 76 1.96 1.02 -4.38
N ALA A 77 2.95 1.77 -3.92
CA ALA A 77 4.33 1.28 -3.84
C ALA A 77 4.43 0.07 -2.90
N ALA A 78 3.81 0.14 -1.72
CA ALA A 78 3.82 -0.94 -0.73
C ALA A 78 3.12 -2.21 -1.24
N SER A 79 1.90 -2.08 -1.76
CA SER A 79 1.11 -3.22 -2.26
C SER A 79 1.75 -3.89 -3.48
N THR A 80 2.35 -3.12 -4.39
CA THR A 80 3.07 -3.68 -5.54
C THR A 80 4.40 -4.34 -5.15
N ALA A 81 5.10 -3.82 -4.13
CA ALA A 81 6.25 -4.49 -3.54
C ALA A 81 5.86 -5.83 -2.89
N GLN A 82 4.72 -5.88 -2.20
CA GLN A 82 4.19 -7.13 -1.64
C GLN A 82 3.87 -8.14 -2.76
N LEU A 83 3.20 -7.71 -3.84
CA LEU A 83 2.91 -8.57 -4.99
C LEU A 83 4.20 -9.09 -5.65
N PHE A 84 5.24 -8.26 -5.75
CA PHE A 84 6.56 -8.67 -6.24
C PHE A 84 7.16 -9.78 -5.36
N VAL A 85 7.17 -9.59 -4.04
CA VAL A 85 7.70 -10.57 -3.09
C VAL A 85 6.92 -11.88 -3.16
N SER A 86 5.59 -11.85 -3.21
CA SER A 86 4.76 -13.05 -3.36
C SER A 86 5.00 -13.75 -4.71
N SER A 87 5.21 -13.00 -5.79
CA SER A 87 5.43 -13.56 -7.13
C SER A 87 6.77 -14.28 -7.28
N ARG A 88 7.83 -13.82 -6.61
CA ARG A 88 9.18 -14.40 -6.77
C ARG A 88 9.43 -15.68 -5.96
N VAL A 89 8.59 -16.04 -5.00
CA VAL A 89 8.85 -17.16 -4.04
C VAL A 89 9.19 -18.49 -4.73
N LYS A 90 8.53 -18.78 -5.85
CA LYS A 90 8.71 -20.00 -6.64
C LYS A 90 9.34 -19.75 -8.01
N ALA A 91 9.85 -18.55 -8.25
CA ALA A 91 10.47 -18.17 -9.51
C ALA A 91 11.90 -18.72 -9.58
N ASP A 92 12.32 -19.07 -10.80
CA ASP A 92 13.73 -19.30 -11.10
C ASP A 92 14.50 -17.96 -10.98
N PRO A 93 15.61 -17.89 -10.23
CA PRO A 93 16.45 -16.70 -10.15
C PRO A 93 16.93 -16.18 -11.51
N ASP A 94 17.12 -17.07 -12.49
CA ASP A 94 17.61 -16.73 -13.83
C ASP A 94 16.46 -16.46 -14.84
N SER A 95 15.21 -16.40 -14.36
CA SER A 95 14.04 -16.13 -15.20
C SER A 95 14.06 -14.72 -15.80
N GLN A 96 13.91 -14.64 -17.13
CA GLN A 96 13.70 -13.38 -17.83
C GLN A 96 12.40 -12.68 -17.41
N LYS A 97 11.36 -13.45 -17.05
CA LYS A 97 10.08 -12.89 -16.58
C LYS A 97 10.21 -12.30 -15.17
N LEU A 98 11.06 -12.90 -14.33
CA LEU A 98 11.40 -12.32 -13.03
C LEU A 98 12.18 -11.00 -13.21
N ALA A 99 13.10 -10.93 -14.17
CA ALA A 99 13.80 -9.69 -14.51
C ALA A 99 12.83 -8.60 -15.00
N ALA A 100 11.90 -8.94 -15.90
CA ALA A 100 10.87 -8.02 -16.40
C ALA A 100 9.94 -7.52 -15.27
N LEU A 101 9.53 -8.41 -14.36
CA LEU A 101 8.74 -8.05 -13.19
C LEU A 101 9.53 -7.12 -12.25
N THR A 102 10.82 -7.38 -12.04
CA THR A 102 11.71 -6.54 -11.22
C THR A 102 11.80 -5.12 -11.78
N THR A 103 12.00 -4.98 -13.08
CA THR A 103 12.01 -3.68 -13.76
C THR A 103 10.67 -2.96 -13.60
N SER A 104 9.56 -3.68 -13.79
CA SER A 104 8.22 -3.12 -13.61
C SER A 104 7.99 -2.62 -12.18
N SER A 105 8.47 -3.35 -11.16
CA SER A 105 8.40 -2.96 -9.74
C SER A 105 9.18 -1.68 -9.44
N LYS A 106 10.41 -1.58 -9.98
CA LYS A 106 11.22 -0.36 -9.86
C LYS A 106 10.53 0.85 -10.50
N ASN A 107 9.96 0.67 -11.69
CA ASN A 107 9.24 1.73 -12.39
C ASN A 107 8.03 2.23 -11.58
N VAL A 108 7.25 1.34 -10.96
CA VAL A 108 6.14 1.74 -10.08
C VAL A 108 6.65 2.59 -8.92
N ASN A 109 7.70 2.15 -8.22
CA ASN A 109 8.29 2.92 -7.11
C ASN A 109 8.80 4.29 -7.55
N GLN A 110 9.39 4.39 -8.73
CA GLN A 110 9.83 5.67 -9.28
C GLN A 110 8.64 6.60 -9.57
N CYS A 111 7.61 6.09 -10.24
CA CYS A 111 6.42 6.87 -10.57
C CYS A 111 5.69 7.34 -9.30
N THR A 112 5.51 6.50 -8.28
CA THR A 112 4.86 6.93 -7.04
C THR A 112 5.70 7.97 -6.29
N ALA A 113 7.03 7.85 -6.30
CA ALA A 113 7.92 8.86 -5.73
C ALA A 113 7.80 10.21 -6.48
N GLN A 114 7.70 10.18 -7.81
CA GLN A 114 7.47 11.37 -8.63
C GLN A 114 6.13 12.03 -8.31
N VAL A 115 5.05 11.25 -8.13
CA VAL A 115 3.74 11.78 -7.70
C VAL A 115 3.86 12.48 -6.35
N VAL A 116 4.50 11.84 -5.36
CA VAL A 116 4.68 12.45 -4.03
C VAL A 116 5.48 13.75 -4.12
N ALA A 117 6.55 13.78 -4.92
CA ALA A 117 7.36 14.97 -5.11
C ALA A 117 6.56 16.10 -5.79
N ALA A 118 5.82 15.78 -6.86
CA ALA A 118 4.99 16.75 -7.57
C ALA A 118 3.89 17.34 -6.66
N VAL A 119 3.24 16.50 -5.87
CA VAL A 119 2.20 16.94 -4.93
C VAL A 119 2.79 17.88 -3.87
N LYS A 120 3.92 17.52 -3.27
CA LYS A 120 4.58 18.38 -2.28
C LYS A 120 5.01 19.72 -2.86
N ASN A 121 5.58 19.72 -4.05
CA ASN A 121 5.95 20.95 -4.74
C ASN A 121 4.72 21.83 -5.01
N GLY A 122 3.62 21.21 -5.47
CA GLY A 122 2.35 21.92 -5.68
C GLY A 122 1.78 22.53 -4.40
N GLN A 123 1.87 21.84 -3.26
CA GLN A 123 1.46 22.39 -1.97
C GLN A 123 2.28 23.63 -1.58
N THR A 124 3.60 23.57 -1.72
CA THR A 124 4.47 24.70 -1.39
C THR A 124 4.15 25.92 -2.26
N THR A 125 4.04 25.76 -3.57
CA THR A 125 3.75 26.87 -4.49
C THR A 125 2.40 27.53 -4.19
N LEU A 126 1.36 26.74 -3.88
CA LEU A 126 0.03 27.29 -3.54
C LEU A 126 0.03 28.04 -2.20
N ASN A 127 0.81 27.58 -1.21
CA ASN A 127 0.91 28.25 0.09
C ASN A 127 1.80 29.50 0.06
N GLU A 128 2.77 29.57 -0.84
CA GLU A 128 3.63 30.76 -1.03
C GLU A 128 2.84 31.94 -1.61
N GLU A 129 1.81 31.69 -2.42
CA GLU A 129 0.95 32.74 -2.97
C GLU A 129 0.07 33.45 -1.91
N GLU A 130 -0.24 32.80 -0.78
CA GLU A 130 -1.02 33.40 0.32
C GLU A 130 -0.20 34.34 1.23
N ASN A 131 1.13 34.37 1.13
CA ASN A 131 2.01 35.11 2.06
C ASN A 131 2.31 36.58 1.67
N LEU A 132 1.59 37.17 0.71
CA LEU A 132 1.98 38.47 0.13
C LEU A 132 1.39 39.72 0.83
N ASP A 133 0.50 39.58 1.83
CA ASP A 133 -0.21 40.71 2.44
C ASP A 133 0.47 41.35 3.68
N PHE A 134 1.65 40.88 4.11
CA PHE A 134 2.33 41.41 5.30
C PHE A 134 2.87 42.84 5.15
N LEU A 135 3.00 43.36 3.93
CA LEU A 135 3.66 44.64 3.66
C LEU A 135 2.81 45.88 4.01
N ASN A 136 1.51 45.72 4.26
CA ASN A 136 0.58 46.83 4.51
C ASN A 136 0.08 46.94 5.96
N LEU A 137 0.64 46.17 6.91
CA LEU A 137 0.17 46.13 8.31
C LEU A 137 0.80 47.23 9.17
N THR A 138 0.01 47.86 10.04
CA THR A 138 0.55 48.73 11.11
C THR A 138 1.24 47.88 12.19
N LEU A 139 2.09 48.51 13.02
CA LEU A 139 2.83 47.80 14.08
C LEU A 139 1.91 47.00 15.04
N HIS A 140 0.75 47.56 15.39
CA HIS A 140 -0.21 46.90 16.28
C HIS A 140 -0.90 45.72 15.59
N GLU A 141 -1.27 45.86 14.33
CA GLU A 141 -1.87 44.78 13.53
C GLU A 141 -0.86 43.65 13.31
N ALA A 142 0.39 43.98 12.96
CA ALA A 142 1.46 43.00 12.85
C ALA A 142 1.68 42.22 14.17
N LYS A 143 1.62 42.91 15.32
CA LYS A 143 1.77 42.24 16.62
C LYS A 143 0.58 41.33 16.95
N LYS A 144 -0.63 41.73 16.55
CA LYS A 144 -1.83 40.90 16.69
C LYS A 144 -1.74 39.66 15.80
N GLU A 145 -1.39 39.81 14.52
CA GLU A 145 -1.18 38.71 13.58
C GLU A 145 -0.08 37.74 14.04
N GLU A 146 1.03 38.26 14.59
CA GLU A 146 2.08 37.43 15.20
C GLU A 146 1.50 36.55 16.33
N MET A 147 0.69 37.13 17.21
CA MET A 147 0.09 36.42 18.33
C MET A 147 -0.93 35.37 17.85
N GLU A 148 -1.78 35.70 16.88
CA GLU A 148 -2.71 34.75 16.26
C GLU A 148 -1.96 33.60 15.59
N SER A 149 -0.86 33.88 14.89
CA SER A 149 -0.01 32.84 14.31
C SER A 149 0.61 31.93 15.38
N GLN A 150 1.01 32.47 16.53
CA GLN A 150 1.51 31.67 17.67
C GLN A 150 0.43 30.77 18.26
N VAL A 151 -0.80 31.29 18.43
CA VAL A 151 -1.95 30.47 18.87
C VAL A 151 -2.20 29.35 17.87
N HIS A 152 -2.19 29.66 16.57
CA HIS A 152 -2.39 28.65 15.53
C HIS A 152 -1.32 27.55 15.54
N ILE A 153 -0.06 27.90 15.79
CA ILE A 153 1.03 26.93 15.97
C ILE A 153 0.70 25.96 17.11
N LEU A 154 0.31 26.46 18.28
CA LEU A 154 -0.03 25.63 19.44
C LEU A 154 -1.21 24.67 19.13
N GLU A 155 -2.23 25.15 18.43
CA GLU A 155 -3.35 24.31 18.00
C GLU A 155 -2.92 23.21 17.02
N LEU A 156 -2.07 23.54 16.05
CA LEU A 156 -1.54 22.58 15.08
C LEU A 156 -0.66 21.52 15.75
N GLU A 157 0.18 21.91 16.71
CA GLU A 157 0.98 20.99 17.52
C GLU A 157 0.09 20.02 18.30
N GLN A 158 -0.98 20.52 18.94
CA GLN A 158 -1.93 19.66 19.65
C GLN A 158 -2.63 18.67 18.69
N LYS A 159 -3.10 19.15 17.53
CA LYS A 159 -3.72 18.31 16.49
C LYS A 159 -2.75 17.24 15.99
N LEU A 160 -1.48 17.60 15.76
CA LEU A 160 -0.44 16.66 15.35
C LEU A 160 -0.22 15.55 16.39
N VAL A 161 -0.17 15.89 17.69
CA VAL A 161 -0.04 14.92 18.77
C VAL A 161 -1.23 13.96 18.80
N MET A 162 -2.45 14.45 18.64
CA MET A 162 -3.66 13.62 18.61
C MET A 162 -3.66 12.66 17.41
N GLU A 163 -3.34 13.14 16.21
CA GLU A 163 -3.30 12.30 15.01
C GLU A 163 -2.18 11.25 15.08
N ARG A 164 -1.01 11.58 15.65
CA ARG A 164 0.04 10.58 15.93
C ARG A 164 -0.46 9.46 16.84
N LYS A 165 -1.20 9.81 17.90
CA LYS A 165 -1.81 8.83 18.81
C LYS A 165 -2.81 7.93 18.08
N ARG A 166 -3.72 8.54 17.30
CA ARG A 166 -4.71 7.81 16.49
C ARG A 166 -4.06 6.86 15.48
N LEU A 167 -3.03 7.32 14.77
CA LEU A 167 -2.28 6.49 13.82
C LEU A 167 -1.62 5.29 14.52
N ALA A 168 -1.03 5.51 15.70
CA ALA A 168 -0.44 4.43 16.49
C ALA A 168 -1.49 3.39 16.92
N GLU A 169 -2.68 3.82 17.31
CA GLU A 169 -3.80 2.94 17.65
C GLU A 169 -4.30 2.14 16.44
N LEU A 170 -4.45 2.78 15.29
CA LEU A 170 -4.84 2.08 14.04
C LEU A 170 -3.82 1.01 13.64
N ARG A 171 -2.52 1.32 13.73
CA ARG A 171 -1.45 0.35 13.48
C ARG A 171 -1.52 -0.84 14.45
N LYS A 172 -1.71 -0.60 15.75
CA LYS A 172 -1.88 -1.67 16.75
C LYS A 172 -3.05 -2.58 16.41
N ARG A 173 -4.20 -2.02 16.02
CA ARG A 173 -5.37 -2.81 15.58
C ARG A 173 -5.07 -3.62 14.34
N HIS A 174 -4.38 -3.05 13.35
CA HIS A 174 -3.99 -3.76 12.14
C HIS A 174 -3.12 -4.98 12.47
N TYR A 175 -2.13 -4.84 13.35
CA TYR A 175 -1.31 -5.98 13.80
C TYR A 175 -2.14 -7.04 14.55
N HIS A 176 -3.06 -6.63 15.42
CA HIS A 176 -3.91 -7.57 16.14
C HIS A 176 -4.82 -8.36 15.19
N MET A 177 -5.45 -7.69 14.21
CA MET A 177 -6.26 -8.36 13.18
C MET A 177 -5.42 -9.30 12.31
N ALA A 178 -4.19 -8.89 11.94
CA ALA A 178 -3.27 -9.75 11.21
C ALA A 178 -2.89 -11.00 12.02
N GLN A 179 -2.66 -10.87 13.33
CA GLN A 179 -2.40 -12.01 14.22
C GLN A 179 -3.59 -12.97 14.33
N LEU A 180 -4.82 -12.43 14.45
CA LEU A 180 -6.04 -13.24 14.49
C LEU A 180 -6.24 -14.02 13.18
N ALA A 181 -6.03 -13.37 12.03
CA ALA A 181 -6.12 -14.03 10.73
C ALA A 181 -5.10 -15.17 10.56
N VAL A 182 -3.90 -15.05 11.15
CA VAL A 182 -2.89 -16.12 11.18
C VAL A 182 -3.30 -17.26 12.12
N ALA A 183 -3.89 -16.94 13.27
CA ALA A 183 -4.35 -17.94 14.25
C ALA A 183 -5.51 -18.79 13.70
N GLU A 184 -6.46 -18.18 12.97
CA GLU A 184 -7.56 -18.89 12.31
C GLU A 184 -7.06 -19.85 11.20
N GLN A 185 -5.97 -19.50 10.50
CA GLN A 185 -5.38 -20.39 9.50
C GLN A 185 -4.64 -21.59 10.11
N ASN A 186 -4.03 -21.44 11.28
CA ASN A 186 -3.33 -22.54 11.96
C ASN A 186 -4.27 -23.47 12.74
N GLY A 187 -5.45 -23.01 13.16
CA GLY A 187 -6.44 -23.82 13.88
C GLY A 187 -7.23 -24.80 13.01
N GLY A 188 -7.06 -24.79 11.68
CA GLY A 188 -7.83 -25.60 10.73
C GLY A 188 -7.25 -26.97 10.36
N ASN A 189 -6.07 -27.35 10.88
CA ASN A 189 -5.37 -28.58 10.48
C ASN A 189 -5.32 -29.70 11.54
N ASP A 190 -6.08 -29.60 12.64
CA ASP A 190 -6.03 -30.59 13.73
C ASP A 190 -7.33 -31.40 13.87
N GLY A 191 -7.94 -31.73 12.73
CA GLY A 191 -9.25 -32.40 12.70
C GLY A 191 -9.38 -33.38 11.55
N ARG A 192 -8.53 -34.41 11.51
CA ARG A 192 -8.75 -35.69 10.80
C ARG A 192 -7.57 -36.63 11.11
N ASP A 193 -7.71 -37.43 12.16
CA ASP A 193 -7.86 -38.89 12.06
C ASP A 193 -7.85 -39.52 13.47
N SER A 194 -9.04 -39.78 14.03
CA SER A 194 -9.20 -40.61 15.22
C SER A 194 -10.48 -41.44 15.13
N SER A 195 -10.71 -42.05 13.97
CA SER A 195 -11.82 -42.98 13.81
C SER A 195 -11.48 -44.03 12.75
N PHE A 196 -10.57 -44.95 13.06
CA PHE A 196 -10.62 -46.30 12.50
C PHE A 196 -9.83 -47.31 13.35
N GLU A 197 -10.40 -47.76 14.47
CA GLU A 197 -10.15 -49.10 14.99
C GLU A 197 -11.50 -49.75 15.35
N PHE A 198 -11.94 -50.64 14.46
CA PHE A 198 -12.83 -51.77 14.73
C PHE A 198 -12.09 -52.93 14.03
N ILE A 199 -11.80 -54.06 14.65
CA ILE A 199 -12.69 -55.19 14.96
C ILE A 199 -11.86 -56.16 15.85
N GLY A 200 -12.54 -56.91 16.71
CA GLY A 200 -11.93 -58.02 17.48
C GLY A 200 -11.67 -59.29 16.68
#